data_AF-A0A926XRK3-F1
#
_entry.id   AF-A0A926XRK3-F1
#
_cell.length_a   1.000
_cell.length_b   1.000
_cell.length_c   1.000
_cell.angle_alpha   90.00
_cell.angle_beta   90.00
_cell.angle_gamma   90.00
#
_symmetry.space_group_name_H-M   'P 1'
#
loop_
_entity.id
_entity.type
_entity.pdbx_description
1 polymer ?
#
loop_
_entity_poly.entity_id
_entity_poly.type
_entity_poly.pdbx_seq_one_letter_code
_entity_poly.pdbx_strand_id
1 'polypeptide(L)'
;MVPIKSFLSRLLALMLIVVVGLAGCANNPSGLTGNYSQDTLTVLQSLGTAIDSADNAENKADIVRLARTQMNDYAARYRRDRKVSALRSFTTMQTAVNSLAGFYSSYGTRPIPEKLKKRLKQEFKQVEFALNRDS
;
A
#
# COMPACT_ATOMS: atom_id res chain seq x y z
N MET A 1 10.49 -47.63 -17.87
CA MET A 1 11.13 -46.35 -18.24
C MET A 1 10.21 -45.20 -17.82
N VAL A 2 10.49 -44.57 -16.69
CA VAL A 2 9.72 -43.42 -16.19
C VAL A 2 10.22 -42.15 -16.91
N PRO A 3 9.34 -41.34 -17.53
CA PRO A 3 9.79 -40.24 -18.38
C PRO A 3 10.32 -39.06 -17.54
N ILE A 4 11.62 -38.78 -17.71
CA ILE A 4 12.40 -37.68 -17.09
C ILE A 4 11.75 -36.29 -17.27
N LYS A 5 10.85 -36.13 -18.25
CA LYS A 5 10.21 -34.85 -18.57
C LYS A 5 9.13 -34.42 -17.57
N SER A 6 8.50 -35.35 -16.83
CA SER A 6 7.50 -34.99 -15.81
C SER A 6 8.14 -34.48 -14.51
N PHE A 7 9.37 -34.94 -14.21
CA PHE A 7 10.11 -34.49 -13.04
C PHE A 7 10.58 -33.04 -13.15
N LEU A 8 11.06 -32.61 -14.33
CA LEU A 8 11.42 -31.21 -14.57
C LEU A 8 10.21 -30.27 -14.47
N SER A 9 9.05 -30.68 -15.00
CA SER A 9 7.82 -29.88 -14.92
C SER A 9 7.30 -29.77 -13.48
N ARG A 10 7.40 -30.85 -12.69
CA ARG A 10 7.06 -30.84 -11.26
C ARG A 10 8.02 -30.00 -10.43
N LEU A 11 9.33 -30.02 -10.74
CA LEU A 11 10.33 -29.16 -10.09
C LEU A 11 10.09 -27.68 -10.39
N LEU A 12 9.76 -27.34 -11.64
CA LEU A 12 9.37 -25.97 -12.02
C LEU A 12 8.09 -25.51 -11.33
N ALA A 13 7.07 -26.37 -11.25
CA ALA A 13 5.83 -26.05 -10.54
C ALA A 13 6.07 -25.86 -9.02
N LEU A 14 6.91 -26.70 -8.40
CA LEU A 14 7.30 -26.55 -6.99
C LEU A 14 8.13 -25.29 -6.76
N MET A 15 9.02 -24.91 -7.69
CA MET A 15 9.79 -23.68 -7.61
C MET A 15 8.88 -22.44 -7.74
N LEU A 16 7.87 -22.49 -8.60
CA LEU A 16 6.86 -21.43 -8.74
C LEU A 16 5.99 -21.30 -7.47
N ILE A 17 5.63 -22.41 -6.85
CA ILE A 17 4.93 -22.42 -5.54
C ILE A 17 5.83 -21.88 -4.43
N VAL A 18 7.14 -22.13 -4.47
CA VAL A 18 8.10 -21.56 -3.51
C VAL A 18 8.29 -20.06 -3.72
N VAL A 19 8.32 -19.56 -4.96
CA VAL A 19 8.42 -18.10 -5.25
C VAL A 19 7.15 -17.35 -4.83
N VAL A 20 5.96 -17.93 -5.07
CA VAL A 20 4.68 -17.34 -4.59
C VAL A 20 4.54 -17.50 -3.07
N GLY A 21 5.05 -18.60 -2.49
CA GLY A 21 5.09 -18.81 -1.04
C GLY A 21 6.05 -17.87 -0.30
N LEU A 22 7.18 -17.50 -0.92
CA LEU A 22 8.11 -16.50 -0.37
C LEU A 22 7.56 -15.07 -0.49
N ALA A 23 6.73 -14.78 -1.50
CA ALA A 23 6.02 -13.51 -1.61
C ALA A 23 4.76 -13.44 -0.71
N GLY A 24 4.31 -14.58 -0.17
CA GLY A 24 3.03 -14.72 0.53
C GLY A 24 3.06 -14.64 2.06
N CYS A 25 4.23 -14.65 2.71
CA CYS A 25 4.31 -14.75 4.17
C CYS A 25 5.44 -13.88 4.78
N ALA A 26 5.39 -12.57 4.56
CA ALA A 26 5.87 -11.67 5.60
C ALA A 26 4.63 -11.25 6.41
N ASN A 27 4.62 -11.52 7.72
CA ASN A 27 3.56 -11.16 8.68
C ASN A 27 3.34 -9.63 8.84
N ASN A 28 3.61 -8.84 7.80
CA ASN A 28 3.38 -7.40 7.75
C ASN A 28 2.10 -7.18 6.92
N PRO A 29 0.91 -7.07 7.55
CA PRO A 29 -0.33 -6.77 6.82
C PRO A 29 -0.23 -5.48 5.99
N SER A 30 0.73 -4.61 6.30
CA SER A 30 1.01 -3.39 5.56
C SER A 30 1.90 -3.54 4.32
N GLY A 31 2.57 -4.69 4.11
CA GLY A 31 3.40 -4.94 2.93
C GLY A 31 4.70 -4.12 2.84
N LEU A 32 5.12 -3.50 3.95
CA LEU A 32 6.28 -2.59 3.98
C LEU A 32 7.61 -3.36 4.04
N THR A 33 8.45 -3.17 3.02
CA THR A 33 9.77 -3.80 2.86
C THR A 33 10.89 -3.05 3.59
N GLY A 34 10.70 -1.75 3.85
CA GLY A 34 11.70 -0.86 4.43
C GLY A 34 12.33 0.08 3.40
N ASN A 35 12.20 -0.22 2.11
CA ASN A 35 12.59 0.70 1.05
C ASN A 35 11.54 1.81 0.91
N TYR A 36 11.91 3.04 1.30
CA TYR A 36 10.98 4.18 1.32
C TYR A 36 10.28 4.42 -0.02
N SER A 37 11.01 4.44 -1.13
CA SER A 37 10.43 4.72 -2.44
C SER A 37 9.43 3.63 -2.85
N GLN A 38 9.84 2.37 -2.71
CA GLN A 38 8.97 1.24 -3.04
C GLN A 38 7.74 1.19 -2.13
N ASP A 39 7.94 1.31 -0.83
CA ASP A 39 6.87 1.24 0.17
C ASP A 39 5.87 2.39 -0.01
N THR A 40 6.35 3.60 -0.34
CA THR A 40 5.46 4.74 -0.61
C THR A 40 4.60 4.50 -1.84
N LEU A 41 5.17 3.97 -2.94
CA LEU A 41 4.40 3.63 -4.15
C LEU A 41 3.37 2.53 -3.86
N THR A 42 3.76 1.49 -3.13
CA THR A 42 2.86 0.39 -2.76
C THR A 42 1.69 0.88 -1.91
N VAL A 43 1.95 1.69 -0.88
CA VAL A 43 0.89 2.27 -0.04
C VAL A 43 -0.02 3.18 -0.86
N LEU A 44 0.54 4.00 -1.74
CA LEU A 44 -0.23 4.93 -2.57
C LEU A 44 -1.17 4.20 -3.53
N GLN A 45 -0.68 3.17 -4.21
CA GLN A 45 -1.50 2.31 -5.06
C GLN A 45 -2.60 1.63 -4.25
N SER A 46 -2.26 1.04 -3.10
CA SER A 46 -3.22 0.35 -2.24
C SER A 46 -4.32 1.28 -1.71
N LEU A 47 -3.97 2.48 -1.26
CA LEU A 47 -4.93 3.49 -0.81
C LEU A 47 -5.77 4.04 -1.97
N GLY A 48 -5.18 4.24 -3.15
CA GLY A 48 -5.90 4.63 -4.36
C GLY A 48 -6.98 3.62 -4.73
N THR A 49 -6.63 2.33 -4.78
CA THR A 49 -7.59 1.25 -5.01
C THR A 49 -8.64 1.17 -3.90
N ALA A 50 -8.24 1.30 -2.63
CA ALA A 50 -9.18 1.29 -1.50
C ALA A 50 -10.24 2.39 -1.62
N ILE A 51 -9.83 3.61 -1.99
CA ILE A 51 -10.75 4.75 -2.18
C ILE A 51 -11.72 4.51 -3.34
N ASP A 52 -11.28 3.85 -4.41
CA ASP A 52 -12.11 3.58 -5.59
C ASP A 52 -13.04 2.37 -5.41
N SER A 53 -12.60 1.34 -4.66
CA SER A 53 -13.38 0.12 -4.44
C SER A 53 -14.31 0.18 -3.23
N ALA A 54 -14.03 1.03 -2.23
CA ALA A 54 -14.81 1.09 -0.98
C ALA A 54 -16.29 1.48 -1.20
N ASP A 55 -16.65 2.12 -2.32
CA ASP A 55 -18.04 2.52 -2.56
C ASP A 55 -18.94 1.34 -2.96
N ASN A 56 -18.40 0.27 -3.56
CA ASN A 56 -19.18 -0.84 -4.13
C ASN A 56 -18.82 -2.22 -3.57
N ALA A 57 -17.79 -2.33 -2.74
CA ALA A 57 -17.34 -3.61 -2.20
C ALA A 57 -18.26 -4.14 -1.08
N GLU A 58 -18.37 -5.46 -0.93
CA GLU A 58 -19.06 -6.10 0.20
C GLU A 58 -18.18 -6.07 1.46
N ASN A 59 -16.85 -6.12 1.28
CA ASN A 59 -15.83 -6.14 2.33
C ASN A 59 -15.27 -4.76 2.70
N LYS A 60 -16.09 -3.68 2.65
CA LYS A 60 -15.64 -2.29 2.91
C LYS A 60 -14.95 -2.12 4.26
N ALA A 61 -15.48 -2.79 5.29
CA ALA A 61 -14.93 -2.72 6.63
C ALA A 61 -13.49 -3.26 6.68
N ASP A 62 -13.21 -4.33 5.94
CA ASP A 62 -11.87 -4.91 5.85
C ASP A 62 -10.91 -4.02 5.05
N ILE A 63 -11.39 -3.43 3.94
CA ILE A 63 -10.64 -2.47 3.14
C ILE A 63 -10.24 -1.25 3.98
N VAL A 64 -11.20 -0.67 4.72
CA VAL A 64 -10.94 0.48 5.61
C VAL A 64 -10.00 0.10 6.74
N ARG A 65 -10.16 -1.09 7.33
CA ARG A 65 -9.26 -1.59 8.39
C ARG A 65 -7.84 -1.74 7.87
N LEU A 66 -7.66 -2.38 6.71
CA LEU A 66 -6.36 -2.55 6.07
C LEU A 66 -5.71 -1.19 5.74
N ALA A 67 -6.46 -0.27 5.16
CA ALA A 67 -5.99 1.09 4.85
C ALA A 67 -5.52 1.83 6.10
N ARG A 68 -6.26 1.73 7.22
CA ARG A 68 -5.84 2.30 8.51
C ARG A 68 -4.53 1.69 9.00
N THR A 69 -4.40 0.37 8.94
CA THR A 69 -3.17 -0.33 9.34
C THR A 69 -1.98 0.11 8.49
N GLN A 70 -2.13 0.12 7.15
CA GLN A 70 -1.08 0.58 6.23
C GLN A 70 -0.65 2.02 6.49
N MET A 71 -1.61 2.93 6.68
CA MET A 71 -1.34 4.33 7.00
C MET A 71 -0.55 4.49 8.31
N ASN A 72 -0.97 3.77 9.35
CA ASN A 72 -0.31 3.82 10.66
C ASN A 72 1.09 3.23 10.62
N ASP A 73 1.26 2.06 9.99
CA ASP A 73 2.55 1.39 9.89
C ASP A 73 3.53 2.21 9.06
N TYR A 74 3.07 2.78 7.94
CA TYR A 74 3.88 3.65 7.08
C TYR A 74 4.36 4.89 7.85
N ALA A 75 3.44 5.58 8.53
CA ALA A 75 3.77 6.76 9.31
C ALA A 75 4.70 6.40 10.48
N ALA A 76 4.45 5.30 11.20
CA ALA A 76 5.27 4.87 12.33
C ALA A 76 6.70 4.54 11.92
N ARG A 77 6.87 3.87 10.77
CA ARG A 77 8.17 3.48 10.21
C ARG A 77 8.98 4.70 9.79
N TYR A 78 8.41 5.55 8.94
CA TYR A 78 9.18 6.58 8.24
C TYR A 78 9.26 7.91 8.99
N ARG A 79 8.35 8.21 9.93
CA ARG A 79 8.40 9.45 10.71
C ARG A 79 9.64 9.55 11.61
N ARG A 80 10.23 8.43 12.02
CA ARG A 80 11.42 8.40 12.88
C ARG A 80 12.73 8.58 12.12
N ASP A 81 12.73 8.32 10.82
CA ASP A 81 13.90 8.53 9.97
C ASP A 81 13.98 10.00 9.55
N ARG A 82 14.98 10.72 10.08
CA ARG A 82 15.18 12.15 9.77
C ARG A 82 15.45 12.42 8.29
N LYS A 83 16.07 11.47 7.57
CA LYS A 83 16.36 11.62 6.15
C LYS A 83 15.07 11.60 5.35
N VAL A 84 14.16 10.68 5.70
CA VAL A 84 12.85 10.55 5.05
C VAL A 84 11.89 11.66 5.49
N SER A 85 11.87 12.00 6.78
CA SER A 85 10.92 12.98 7.32
C SER A 85 11.10 14.39 6.75
N ALA A 86 12.30 14.70 6.23
CA ALA A 86 12.61 15.96 5.58
C ALA A 86 12.20 16.00 4.08
N LEU A 87 11.86 14.85 3.49
CA LEU A 87 11.50 14.78 2.07
C LEU A 87 10.14 15.44 1.82
N ARG A 88 10.04 16.13 0.68
CA ARG A 88 8.77 16.72 0.24
C ARG A 88 7.75 15.61 -0.06
N SER A 89 8.19 14.50 -0.65
CA SER A 89 7.36 13.32 -0.88
C SER A 89 6.71 12.81 0.41
N PHE A 90 7.47 12.72 1.50
CA PHE A 90 6.98 12.21 2.78
C PHE A 90 6.00 13.18 3.44
N THR A 91 6.34 14.48 3.51
CA THR A 91 5.48 15.49 4.14
C THR A 91 4.14 15.65 3.43
N THR A 92 4.14 15.53 2.09
CA THR A 92 2.92 15.53 1.27
C THR A 92 2.10 14.29 1.54
N MET A 93 2.74 13.11 1.55
CA MET A 93 2.07 11.84 1.85
C MET A 93 1.45 11.83 3.25
N GLN A 94 2.16 12.36 4.25
CA GLN A 94 1.67 12.44 5.62
C GLN A 94 0.44 13.34 5.75
N THR A 95 0.36 14.42 4.97
CA THR A 95 -0.84 15.27 4.91
C THR A 95 -2.04 14.53 4.34
N ALA A 96 -1.83 13.77 3.26
CA ALA A 96 -2.87 12.95 2.64
C ALA A 96 -3.36 11.83 3.57
N VAL A 97 -2.42 11.11 4.18
CA VAL A 97 -2.67 10.04 5.16
C VAL A 97 -3.43 10.56 6.37
N ASN A 98 -3.02 11.70 6.94
CA ASN A 98 -3.71 12.30 8.10
C ASN A 98 -5.15 12.72 7.74
N SER A 99 -5.35 13.28 6.54
CA SER A 99 -6.68 13.63 6.05
C SER A 99 -7.59 12.41 5.91
N LEU A 100 -7.07 11.32 5.34
CA LEU A 100 -7.82 10.09 5.13
C LEU A 100 -8.10 9.36 6.45
N ALA A 101 -7.11 9.30 7.36
CA ALA A 101 -7.27 8.75 8.70
C ALA A 101 -8.33 9.51 9.51
N GLY A 102 -8.32 10.84 9.45
CA GLY A 102 -9.34 11.69 10.09
C GLY A 102 -10.74 11.44 9.54
N PHE A 103 -10.88 11.26 8.22
CA PHE A 103 -12.15 10.89 7.60
C PHE A 103 -12.64 9.53 8.12
N TYR A 104 -11.80 8.50 8.07
CA TYR A 104 -12.19 7.18 8.56
C TYR A 104 -12.52 7.19 10.05
N SER A 105 -11.79 7.95 10.88
CA SER A 105 -12.08 8.08 12.31
C SER A 105 -13.47 8.68 12.56
N SER A 106 -13.88 9.65 11.73
CA SER A 106 -15.13 10.39 11.93
C SER A 106 -16.34 9.69 11.29
N TYR A 107 -16.13 9.06 10.14
CA TYR A 107 -17.20 8.56 9.27
C TYR A 107 -17.17 7.03 9.06
N GLY A 108 -16.17 6.33 9.60
CA GLY A 108 -16.12 4.87 9.56
C GLY A 108 -15.97 4.31 8.15
N THR A 109 -16.98 3.54 7.72
CA THR A 109 -17.08 2.88 6.41
C THR A 109 -17.96 3.64 5.41
N ARG A 110 -18.34 4.88 5.72
CA ARG A 110 -19.12 5.70 4.80
C ARG A 110 -18.32 6.01 3.52
N PRO A 111 -19.00 6.14 2.37
CA PRO A 111 -18.39 6.57 1.12
C PRO A 111 -17.60 7.87 1.28
N ILE A 112 -16.42 7.93 0.68
CA ILE A 112 -15.59 9.14 0.69
C ILE A 112 -16.23 10.16 -0.26
N PRO A 113 -16.50 11.40 0.18
CA PRO A 113 -17.04 12.44 -0.69
C PRO A 113 -16.15 12.67 -1.91
N GLU A 114 -16.75 12.84 -3.09
CA GLU A 114 -16.02 12.99 -4.36
C GLU A 114 -15.00 14.14 -4.34
N LYS A 115 -15.30 15.23 -3.63
CA LYS A 115 -14.36 16.34 -3.43
C LYS A 115 -13.09 15.91 -2.67
N LEU A 116 -13.25 15.07 -1.63
CA LEU A 116 -12.13 14.54 -0.85
C LEU A 116 -11.35 13.51 -1.67
N LYS A 117 -12.03 12.60 -2.38
CA LYS A 117 -11.43 11.64 -3.31
C LYS A 117 -10.55 12.34 -4.35
N LYS A 118 -11.07 13.38 -5.01
CA LYS A 118 -10.32 14.17 -6.00
C LYS A 118 -9.08 14.83 -5.39
N ARG A 119 -9.21 15.42 -4.20
CA ARG A 119 -8.07 16.05 -3.51
C ARG A 119 -6.99 15.02 -3.15
N LEU A 120 -7.37 13.89 -2.56
CA LEU A 120 -6.43 12.82 -2.20
C LEU A 120 -5.71 12.28 -3.45
N LYS A 121 -6.42 12.06 -4.56
CA LYS A 121 -5.80 11.65 -5.83
C LYS A 121 -4.79 12.68 -6.37
N GLN A 122 -5.06 13.98 -6.19
CA GLN A 122 -4.11 15.03 -6.56
C GLN A 122 -2.88 15.04 -5.64
N GLU A 123 -3.06 14.83 -4.34
CA GLU A 123 -1.97 14.72 -3.38
C GLU A 123 -1.11 13.49 -3.67
N PHE A 124 -1.73 12.35 -3.98
CA PHE A 124 -1.03 11.13 -4.38
C PHE A 124 -0.17 11.35 -5.64
N LYS A 125 -0.71 11.99 -6.68
CA LYS A 125 0.10 12.34 -7.87
C LYS A 125 1.29 13.25 -7.54
N GLN A 126 1.12 14.18 -6.61
CA GLN A 126 2.22 15.04 -6.15
C GLN A 126 3.29 14.25 -5.40
N VAL A 127 2.88 13.27 -4.58
CA VAL A 127 3.79 12.36 -3.89
C VAL A 127 4.59 11.56 -4.91
N GLU A 128 3.95 10.94 -5.92
CA GLU A 128 4.64 10.20 -6.98
C GLU A 128 5.68 11.07 -7.70
N PHE A 129 5.29 12.28 -8.08
CA PHE A 129 6.20 13.21 -8.74
C PHE A 129 7.39 13.62 -7.86
N ALA A 130 7.13 13.91 -6.59
CA ALA A 130 8.19 14.24 -5.63
C ALA A 130 9.10 13.04 -5.37
N LEU A 131 8.55 11.83 -5.30
CA LEU A 131 9.30 10.60 -5.08
C LEU A 131 10.29 10.32 -6.21
N ASN A 132 9.86 10.50 -7.47
CA ASN A 132 10.72 10.36 -8.64
C ASN A 132 11.85 11.41 -8.71
N ARG A 133 11.68 12.54 -8.00
CA ARG A 133 12.69 13.59 -7.92
C ARG A 133 13.64 13.41 -6.73
N ASP A 134 13.15 12.79 -5.66
CA ASP A 134 13.90 12.53 -4.43
C ASP A 134 14.65 11.17 -4.48
N SER A 135 14.38 10.30 -5.48
CA SER A 135 14.99 8.96 -5.68
C SER A 135 16.26 8.98 -6.53
#